data_AF-A0A3P7EBU6-F1
#
_entry.id   AF-A0A3P7EBU6-F1
#
_cell.length_a   1.000
_cell.length_b   1.000
_cell.length_c   1.000
_cell.angle_alpha   90.00
_cell.angle_beta   90.00
_cell.angle_gamma   90.00
#
_symmetry.space_group_name_H-M   'P 1'
#
loop_
_entity.id
_entity.type
_entity.pdbx_description
1 polymer ?
#
loop_
_entity_poly.entity_id
_entity_poly.type
_entity_poly.pdbx_seq_one_letter_code
_entity_poly.pdbx_strand_id
1 'polypeptide(L)'
;MEKAERENGFIYHQKVPDICPELERKPTFGLVQPEPFTIPSISPLWTPIVYGAFDISKAKMPDFSKVKKSCKSLPPVQEEKVYETEHDPSSLSGCIIS
;
A
#
# COMPACT_ATOMS: atom_id res chain seq x y z
N MET A 1 8.06 30.41 -0.90
CA MET A 1 7.14 31.57 -0.84
C MET A 1 7.77 32.81 -1.48
N GLU A 2 8.99 33.18 -1.08
CA GLU A 2 9.73 34.37 -1.57
C GLU A 2 9.73 34.58 -3.10
N LYS A 3 9.83 33.50 -3.89
CA LYS A 3 9.77 33.59 -5.37
C LYS A 3 8.46 34.21 -5.85
N ALA A 4 7.32 33.72 -5.37
CA ALA A 4 6.01 34.19 -5.79
C ALA A 4 5.76 35.64 -5.35
N GLU A 5 6.21 36.02 -4.14
CA GLU A 5 6.09 37.39 -3.63
C GLU A 5 6.94 38.38 -4.42
N ARG A 6 8.19 38.01 -4.74
CA ARG A 6 9.10 38.81 -5.56
C ARG A 6 8.52 39.03 -6.96
N GLU A 7 8.07 37.96 -7.62
CA GLU A 7 7.46 38.06 -8.94
C GLU A 7 6.18 38.92 -8.92
N ASN A 8 5.34 38.77 -7.90
CA ASN A 8 4.14 39.61 -7.78
C ASN A 8 4.47 41.08 -7.48
N GLY A 9 5.52 41.35 -6.71
CA GLY A 9 5.98 42.69 -6.36
C GLY A 9 6.66 43.45 -7.51
N PHE A 10 7.38 42.75 -8.40
CA PHE A 10 8.11 43.37 -9.52
C PHE A 10 7.42 43.28 -10.88
N ILE A 11 6.58 42.27 -11.11
CA ILE A 11 6.03 41.96 -12.44
C ILE A 11 4.50 42.01 -12.45
N TYR A 12 3.84 41.21 -11.61
CA TYR A 12 2.41 40.92 -11.81
C TYR A 12 1.45 41.92 -11.14
N HIS A 13 1.81 42.46 -9.97
CA HIS A 13 0.99 43.37 -9.17
C HIS A 13 -0.47 42.88 -8.97
N GLN A 14 -0.66 41.57 -8.86
CA GLN A 14 -1.97 40.94 -8.69
C GLN A 14 -2.42 41.03 -7.23
N LYS A 15 -3.73 41.21 -7.03
CA LYS A 15 -4.35 41.11 -5.70
C LYS A 15 -4.23 39.68 -5.20
N VAL A 16 -3.75 39.53 -3.96
CA VAL A 16 -3.69 38.23 -3.29
C VAL A 16 -5.09 37.87 -2.79
N PRO A 17 -5.66 36.72 -3.18
CA PRO A 17 -6.96 36.28 -2.66
C PRO A 17 -6.89 35.99 -1.16
N ASP A 18 -7.93 36.38 -0.41
CA ASP A 18 -8.05 36.09 1.03
C ASP A 18 -8.40 34.62 1.32
N ILE A 19 -8.92 33.90 0.31
CA ILE A 19 -9.39 32.52 0.42
C ILE A 19 -8.49 31.60 -0.39
N CYS A 20 -8.07 30.48 0.22
CA CYS A 20 -7.30 29.45 -0.46
C CYS A 20 -8.15 28.79 -1.57
N PRO A 21 -7.65 28.67 -2.81
CA PRO A 21 -8.40 28.02 -3.88
C PRO A 21 -8.57 26.51 -3.63
N GLU A 22 -9.71 25.96 -4.04
CA GLU A 22 -9.95 24.53 -4.00
C GLU A 22 -9.09 23.80 -5.04
N LEU A 23 -8.37 22.76 -4.62
CA LEU A 23 -7.48 21.98 -5.48
C LEU A 23 -8.25 20.84 -6.18
N GLU A 24 -8.99 21.17 -7.23
CA GLU A 24 -9.69 20.17 -8.05
C GLU A 24 -8.84 19.67 -9.22
N ARG A 25 -7.66 19.09 -8.95
CA ARG A 25 -6.82 18.51 -10.02
C ARG A 25 -6.90 17.00 -10.01
N LYS A 26 -7.43 16.44 -11.11
CA LYS A 26 -7.28 15.02 -11.43
C LYS A 26 -5.95 14.84 -12.18
N PRO A 27 -4.98 14.09 -11.64
CA PRO A 27 -3.74 13.82 -12.36
C PRO A 27 -4.03 13.08 -13.67
N THR A 28 -3.50 13.58 -14.78
CA THR A 28 -3.65 12.99 -16.12
C THR A 28 -2.64 11.86 -16.39
N PHE A 29 -1.53 11.85 -15.66
CA PHE A 29 -0.46 10.87 -15.80
C PHE A 29 0.06 10.45 -14.42
N GLY A 30 0.74 9.30 -14.35
CA GLY A 30 1.29 8.78 -13.09
C GLY A 30 0.25 8.21 -12.12
N LEU A 31 -1.01 8.10 -12.54
CA LEU A 31 -2.01 7.36 -11.78
C LEU A 31 -1.64 5.88 -11.73
N VAL A 32 -1.39 5.38 -10.53
CA VAL A 32 -1.12 3.96 -10.29
C VAL A 32 -2.33 3.14 -10.72
N GLN A 33 -2.08 2.10 -11.50
CA GLN A 33 -3.06 1.07 -11.83
C GLN A 33 -2.64 -0.23 -11.15
N PRO A 34 -3.60 -1.00 -10.61
CA PRO A 34 -3.28 -2.32 -10.08
C PRO A 34 -2.75 -3.21 -11.20
N GLU A 35 -1.66 -3.93 -10.93
CA GLU A 35 -1.14 -4.92 -11.87
C GLU A 35 -2.11 -6.09 -11.99
N PRO A 36 -2.48 -6.54 -13.22
CA PRO A 36 -3.35 -7.68 -13.38
C PRO A 36 -2.63 -8.95 -12.93
N PHE A 37 -3.15 -9.58 -11.89
CA PHE A 37 -2.69 -10.88 -11.44
C PHE A 37 -3.63 -11.98 -11.93
N THR A 38 -3.06 -13.04 -12.52
CA THR A 38 -3.83 -14.22 -12.96
C THR A 38 -3.32 -15.45 -12.23
N ILE A 39 -4.25 -16.21 -11.66
CA ILE A 39 -3.95 -17.48 -11.00
C ILE A 39 -3.46 -18.47 -12.08
N PRO A 40 -2.36 -19.20 -11.86
CA PRO A 40 -1.89 -20.18 -12.84
C PRO A 40 -2.95 -21.27 -13.07
N SER A 41 -2.92 -21.88 -14.26
CA SER A 41 -3.77 -23.02 -14.55
C SER A 41 -3.52 -24.15 -13.54
N ILE A 42 -4.58 -24.86 -13.16
CA ILE A 42 -4.46 -26.03 -12.29
C ILE A 42 -3.47 -27.04 -12.90
N SER A 43 -2.62 -27.63 -12.05
CA SER A 43 -1.68 -28.66 -12.50
C SER A 43 -2.44 -29.84 -13.12
N PRO A 44 -1.99 -30.40 -14.27
CA PRO A 44 -2.62 -31.57 -14.90
C PRO A 44 -2.61 -32.83 -14.01
N LEU A 45 -1.84 -32.82 -12.92
CA LEU A 45 -1.83 -33.87 -11.92
C LEU A 45 -3.14 -33.94 -11.12
N TRP A 46 -3.90 -32.83 -11.04
CA TRP A 46 -5.22 -32.79 -10.41
C TRP A 46 -6.27 -33.43 -11.30
N THR A 47 -6.23 -34.76 -11.37
CA THR A 47 -7.19 -35.58 -12.12
C THR A 47 -8.38 -35.98 -11.24
N PRO A 48 -9.53 -36.39 -11.82
CA PRO A 48 -10.66 -36.91 -11.04
C PRO A 48 -10.30 -38.10 -10.14
N ILE A 49 -9.35 -38.94 -10.57
CA ILE A 49 -8.83 -40.06 -9.77
C ILE A 49 -8.12 -39.55 -8.53
N VAL A 50 -7.28 -38.52 -8.67
CA VAL A 50 -6.57 -37.89 -7.56
C VAL A 50 -7.57 -37.24 -6.60
N TYR A 51 -8.58 -36.53 -7.10
CA TYR A 51 -9.66 -35.99 -6.25
C TYR A 51 -10.42 -37.08 -5.49
N GLY A 52 -10.71 -38.21 -6.13
CA GLY A 52 -11.39 -39.35 -5.49
C GLY A 52 -10.55 -40.10 -4.46
N ALA A 53 -9.22 -39.98 -4.52
CA ALA A 53 -8.31 -40.61 -3.56
C ALA A 53 -8.26 -39.89 -2.20
N PHE A 54 -8.76 -38.66 -2.10
CA PHE A 54 -8.87 -37.93 -0.83
C PHE A 54 -10.03 -38.48 0.00
N ASP A 55 -9.70 -39.30 1.01
CA ASP A 55 -10.66 -39.81 1.97
C ASP A 55 -10.90 -38.78 3.10
N ILE A 56 -11.96 -38.00 2.95
CA ILE A 56 -12.36 -36.95 3.90
C ILE A 56 -12.69 -37.54 5.28
N SER A 57 -13.06 -38.82 5.39
CA SER A 57 -13.33 -39.45 6.68
C SER A 57 -12.10 -39.54 7.59
N LYS A 58 -10.90 -39.50 6.98
CA LYS A 58 -9.62 -39.48 7.70
C LYS A 58 -9.18 -38.06 8.09
N ALA A 59 -9.80 -37.03 7.53
CA ALA A 59 -9.53 -35.64 7.88
C ALA A 59 -10.13 -35.34 9.26
N LYS A 60 -9.32 -35.54 10.32
CA LYS A 60 -9.66 -35.06 11.65
C LYS A 60 -9.06 -33.67 11.82
N MET A 61 -9.91 -32.67 11.97
CA MET A 61 -9.48 -31.36 12.47
C MET A 61 -8.78 -31.57 13.82
N PRO A 62 -7.57 -31.03 14.02
CA PRO A 62 -6.98 -31.02 15.36
C PRO A 62 -7.94 -30.29 16.31
N ASP A 63 -8.12 -30.83 17.50
CA ASP A 63 -8.91 -30.16 18.52
C ASP A 63 -8.12 -28.96 19.07
N PHE A 64 -8.47 -27.76 18.59
CA PHE A 64 -7.86 -26.51 19.05
C PHE A 64 -8.40 -26.04 20.41
N SER A 65 -9.34 -26.76 21.05
CA SER A 65 -9.87 -26.39 22.38
C SER A 65 -8.80 -26.39 23.46
N LYS A 66 -7.76 -27.24 23.32
CA LYS A 66 -6.60 -27.31 24.23
C LYS A 66 -5.43 -26.43 23.81
N VAL A 67 -5.55 -25.67 22.72
CA VAL A 67 -4.51 -24.72 22.34
C VAL A 67 -4.52 -23.63 23.38
N LYS A 68 -3.47 -23.61 24.18
CA LYS A 68 -3.23 -22.59 25.19
C LYS A 68 -3.22 -21.26 24.45
N LYS A 69 -4.30 -20.48 24.53
CA LYS A 69 -4.33 -19.09 24.05
C LYS A 69 -3.14 -18.42 24.70
N SER A 70 -2.12 -18.08 23.91
CA SER A 70 -1.00 -17.32 24.42
C SER A 70 -1.57 -15.97 24.87
N CYS A 71 -1.66 -15.74 26.19
CA CYS A 71 -1.99 -14.42 26.75
C CYS A 71 -0.92 -13.36 26.42
N LYS A 72 0.18 -13.76 25.77
CA LYS A 72 1.16 -12.83 25.23
C LYS A 72 0.62 -12.28 23.92
N SER A 73 0.32 -10.98 23.93
CA SER A 73 0.23 -10.18 22.71
C SER A 73 1.47 -10.49 21.87
N LEU A 74 1.28 -11.04 20.67
CA LEU A 74 2.37 -11.22 19.73
C LEU A 74 2.91 -9.82 19.44
N PRO A 75 4.23 -9.59 19.59
CA PRO A 75 4.79 -8.31 19.19
C PRO A 75 4.44 -8.09 17.71
N PRO A 76 4.08 -6.86 17.31
CA PRO A 76 3.91 -6.53 15.90
C PRO A 76 5.13 -7.01 15.13
N VAL A 77 4.92 -7.66 13.99
CA VAL A 77 6.02 -7.99 13.08
C VAL A 77 6.70 -6.67 12.74
N GLN A 78 7.98 -6.55 13.06
CA GLN A 78 8.80 -5.44 12.60
C GLN A 78 9.07 -5.68 11.12
N GLU A 79 8.14 -5.22 10.29
CA GLU A 79 8.38 -5.18 8.85
C GLU A 79 9.54 -4.22 8.60
N GLU A 80 10.52 -4.69 7.83
CA GLU A 80 11.61 -3.84 7.37
C GLU A 80 10.99 -2.72 6.53
N LYS A 81 11.26 -1.46 6.92
CA LYS A 81 10.79 -0.32 6.14
C LYS A 81 11.50 -0.36 4.79
N VAL A 82 10.79 -0.77 3.76
CA VAL A 82 11.27 -0.63 2.38
C VAL A 82 11.14 0.85 2.03
N TYR A 83 12.28 1.54 2.02
CA TYR A 83 12.34 2.92 1.53
C TYR A 83 12.41 2.88 0.01
N GLU A 84 11.53 3.62 -0.67
CA GLU A 84 11.54 3.75 -2.14
C GLU A 84 12.81 4.47 -2.64
N THR A 85 13.59 5.09 -1.73
CA THR A 85 14.84 5.82 -2.03
C THR A 85 15.84 5.70 -0.86
N GLU A 86 17.13 5.97 -1.11
CA GLU A 86 18.22 5.88 -0.11
C GLU A 86 18.18 6.96 1.00
N HIS A 87 17.12 7.77 1.10
CA HIS A 87 17.06 8.94 1.98
C HIS A 87 15.91 8.86 3.02
N ASP A 88 16.21 9.31 4.25
CA ASP A 88 15.33 9.23 5.42
C ASP A 88 14.04 10.05 5.21
N PRO A 89 12.84 9.44 5.26
CA PRO A 89 11.56 10.13 5.03
C PRO A 89 11.09 10.87 6.29
N SER A 90 11.99 11.56 6.99
CA SER A 90 11.65 12.33 8.19
C SER A 90 10.80 13.58 7.89
N SER A 91 10.35 13.76 6.64
CA SER A 91 9.33 14.75 6.27
C SER A 91 7.95 14.08 6.22
N LEU A 92 6.97 14.68 6.90
CA LEU A 92 5.55 14.31 6.84
C LEU A 92 4.97 14.24 5.41
N SER A 93 5.72 14.71 4.42
CA SER A 93 5.32 14.85 3.03
C SER A 93 6.03 13.89 2.06
N GLY A 94 7.01 13.08 2.50
CA GLY A 94 7.75 12.18 1.61
C GLY A 94 8.53 12.87 0.48
N CYS A 95 8.64 14.20 0.52
CA CYS A 95 9.35 14.99 -0.47
C CYS A 95 10.72 15.41 0.05
N ILE A 96 11.74 15.25 -0.78
CA ILE A 96 13.07 15.85 -0.61
C ILE A 96 12.98 17.30 -1.13
N ILE A 97 13.18 18.28 -0.26
CA ILE A 97 13.37 19.68 -0.67
C ILE A 97 14.87 19.85 -0.92
N SER A 98 15.26 19.99 -2.19
CA SER A 98 16.60 20.47 -2.58
C SER A 98 16.72 21.98 -2.39
#